data_AF-A0A812PKZ2-F1
#
_entry.id   AF-A0A812PKZ2-F1
#
_cell.length_a   1.000
_cell.length_b   1.000
_cell.length_c   1.000
_cell.angle_alpha   90.00
_cell.angle_beta   90.00
_cell.angle_gamma   90.00
#
_symmetry.space_group_name_H-M   'P 1'
#
loop_
_entity.id
_entity.type
_entity.pdbx_description
1 polymer ?
#
loop_
_entity_poly.entity_id
_entity_poly.type
_entity_poly.pdbx_seq_one_letter_code
_entity_poly.pdbx_strand_id
1 'polypeptide(L)'
;MLSPRPWSTTNVLGHVLFIVSWWVRGTTGYTIAAGSWKLNARKQSEGSSAYIANVLTKHRDDLIIWYEMDTVLAVINWANIADNIRGRGYACNQGPGQSPALPYSGLNSKGPKNGVHALLVCARGSGFSFDAGPKSCCTARGKPNKNVLVQTVHVQVNCKVVELMILGVNFDTHDGEKAEQIELLLREVRRQQADASRQGHLFQAILVGDINDRIVLKTDARLDVEVAYMRPWTHMRKVVSLTNRSQAILRHLLVTNHGRRELLSWDVKYFDDTAVGGVSVRHPSRTFCDAFFLQTDWWRESQRDPEPVTYKYTPWDQLVASDIVDDIANVASSTGRNLHNLNESRDSDDGWAVSFAELERALRVRGRATNSLDPTSMPSFFMMSDHIPKTKFQVEDAQTYLNSNMKKDPVYLSFGWLDSVGFLRPKLSGNLGFDMVFLDFETDFGVRGGDHAFTHARLYLMPAGAVRKNFLGQWVWAIGGGAAVLGLLVCGMCKHSRRCWRRSNTD
;
A
#
# COMPACT_ATOMS: atom_id res chain seq x y z
N MET A 1 58.03 71.26 12.55
CA MET A 1 58.25 70.85 11.15
C MET A 1 57.25 69.78 10.78
N LEU A 2 56.31 70.13 9.89
CA LEU A 2 55.63 69.33 8.85
C LEU A 2 54.93 67.98 9.17
N SER A 3 53.60 68.04 9.05
CA SER A 3 52.66 67.03 8.49
C SER A 3 53.13 66.53 7.09
N PRO A 4 52.74 65.37 6.50
CA PRO A 4 51.36 64.83 6.49
C PRO A 4 51.12 63.29 6.38
N ARG A 5 49.83 62.91 6.50
CA ARG A 5 49.19 61.65 6.01
C ARG A 5 49.11 61.65 4.45
N PRO A 6 48.85 60.53 3.73
CA PRO A 6 47.48 59.95 3.55
C PRO A 6 47.41 58.39 3.42
N TRP A 7 46.32 57.71 3.86
CA TRP A 7 45.21 57.05 3.09
C TRP A 7 45.65 55.88 2.16
N SER A 8 44.98 54.72 1.97
CA SER A 8 43.57 54.35 2.15
C SER A 8 43.36 52.81 2.23
N THR A 9 42.28 52.43 2.93
CA THR A 9 41.26 51.39 2.61
C THR A 9 41.68 49.97 2.17
N THR A 10 41.37 48.98 3.01
CA THR A 10 40.16 48.14 2.81
C THR A 10 39.82 47.33 4.07
N ASN A 11 38.62 47.60 4.60
CA ASN A 11 37.82 46.72 5.45
C ASN A 11 37.59 45.38 4.71
N VAL A 12 37.37 44.23 5.35
CA VAL A 12 36.11 43.87 6.04
C VAL A 12 36.37 42.80 7.11
N LEU A 13 35.87 43.09 8.32
CA LEU A 13 35.69 42.16 9.43
C LEU A 13 34.81 40.96 9.04
N GLY A 14 35.34 39.76 9.23
CA GLY A 14 34.55 38.52 9.27
C GLY A 14 33.86 38.37 10.62
N HIS A 15 32.69 38.98 10.79
CA HIS A 15 31.76 38.64 11.85
C HIS A 15 31.13 37.26 11.56
N VAL A 16 31.58 36.25 12.27
CA VAL A 16 30.89 34.96 12.39
C VAL A 16 29.64 35.18 13.25
N LEU A 17 28.54 35.54 12.60
CA LEU A 17 27.21 35.51 13.19
C LEU A 17 26.82 34.03 13.36
N PHE A 18 26.92 33.51 14.58
CA PHE A 18 26.16 32.32 14.99
C PHE A 18 24.68 32.72 15.07
N ILE A 19 23.99 32.72 13.93
CA ILE A 19 22.53 32.67 13.91
C ILE A 19 22.16 31.26 14.34
N VAL A 20 21.93 31.09 15.64
CA VAL A 20 21.04 30.04 16.14
C VAL A 20 19.67 30.35 15.55
N SER A 21 19.46 29.88 14.33
CA SER A 21 18.15 29.86 13.73
C SER A 21 17.35 28.86 14.54
N TRP A 22 16.60 29.38 15.51
CA TRP A 22 15.31 28.81 15.84
C TRP A 22 14.51 28.78 14.54
N TRP A 23 14.70 27.70 13.78
CA TRP A 23 13.79 27.31 12.73
C TRP A 23 12.46 27.13 13.41
N VAL A 24 11.63 28.17 13.34
CA VAL A 24 10.21 28.06 13.58
C VAL A 24 9.76 26.93 12.67
N ARG A 25 9.42 25.77 13.25
CA ARG A 25 8.84 24.58 12.59
C ARG A 25 7.58 24.88 11.75
N GLY A 26 7.16 26.14 11.66
CA GLY A 26 5.96 26.60 10.99
C GLY A 26 6.08 26.85 9.48
N THR A 27 7.13 26.38 8.81
CA THR A 27 7.30 26.57 7.34
C THR A 27 7.56 25.29 6.55
N THR A 28 7.83 24.16 7.21
CA THR A 28 8.14 22.89 6.55
C THR A 28 6.91 21.99 6.60
N GLY A 29 6.52 21.44 5.46
CA GLY A 29 5.41 20.49 5.38
C GLY A 29 5.63 19.25 6.26
N TYR A 30 4.64 18.37 6.29
CA TYR A 30 4.68 17.13 7.08
C TYR A 30 4.89 15.93 6.17
N THR A 31 5.76 15.04 6.61
CA THR A 31 5.96 13.73 5.99
C THR A 31 5.05 12.70 6.64
N ILE A 32 4.47 11.82 5.83
CA ILE A 32 3.48 10.84 6.29
C ILE A 32 3.85 9.48 5.69
N ALA A 33 4.11 8.49 6.52
CA ALA A 33 4.16 7.10 6.08
C ALA A 33 2.79 6.46 6.28
N ALA A 34 2.27 5.83 5.24
CA ALA A 34 0.96 5.20 5.25
C ALA A 34 1.07 3.78 4.70
N GLY A 35 0.48 2.81 5.38
CA GLY A 35 0.50 1.41 4.98
C GLY A 35 -0.83 0.73 5.21
N SER A 36 -1.11 -0.27 4.39
CA SER A 36 -2.27 -1.14 4.56
C SER A 36 -1.97 -2.59 4.22
N TRP A 37 -2.67 -3.50 4.90
CA TRP A 37 -2.59 -4.91 4.60
C TRP A 37 -3.85 -5.65 5.05
N LYS A 38 -4.31 -6.58 4.21
CA LYS A 38 -5.44 -7.45 4.52
C LYS A 38 -4.99 -8.85 4.90
N LEU A 39 -5.35 -9.27 6.11
CA LEU A 39 -4.86 -10.50 6.70
C LEU A 39 -5.74 -11.73 6.44
N ASN A 40 -6.98 -11.56 5.99
CA ASN A 40 -7.93 -12.66 5.75
C ASN A 40 -8.07 -13.62 6.95
N ALA A 41 -8.29 -13.05 8.13
CA ALA A 41 -8.40 -13.68 9.44
C ALA A 41 -7.11 -14.32 9.96
N ARG A 42 -5.95 -14.00 9.38
CA ARG A 42 -4.66 -14.53 9.86
C ARG A 42 -4.16 -13.79 11.10
N LYS A 43 -3.42 -14.52 11.94
CA LYS A 43 -2.66 -13.98 13.07
C LYS A 43 -1.33 -13.41 12.59
N GLN A 44 -0.79 -12.37 13.22
CA GLN A 44 0.54 -11.85 12.92
C GLN A 44 1.59 -12.41 13.88
N SER A 45 2.70 -12.85 13.33
CA SER A 45 3.91 -13.17 14.09
C SER A 45 4.63 -11.90 14.57
N GLU A 46 5.42 -12.02 15.63
CA GLU A 46 6.24 -10.92 16.16
C GLU A 46 7.20 -10.35 15.11
N GLY A 47 7.85 -11.21 14.31
CA GLY A 47 8.75 -10.75 13.27
C GLY A 47 8.03 -10.00 12.15
N SER A 48 6.81 -10.42 11.78
CA SER A 48 5.98 -9.67 10.83
C SER A 48 5.59 -8.27 11.36
N SER A 49 5.15 -8.18 12.62
CA SER A 49 4.79 -6.90 13.24
C SER A 49 6.01 -5.97 13.37
N ALA A 50 7.17 -6.51 13.75
CA ALA A 50 8.41 -5.76 13.84
C ALA A 50 8.90 -5.28 12.46
N TYR A 51 8.76 -6.12 11.43
CA TYR A 51 9.09 -5.76 10.05
C TYR A 51 8.22 -4.58 9.56
N ILE A 52 6.90 -4.68 9.69
CA ILE A 52 5.97 -3.61 9.26
C ILE A 52 6.30 -2.29 9.98
N ALA A 53 6.49 -2.35 11.31
CA ALA A 53 6.87 -1.17 12.08
C ALA A 53 8.21 -0.57 11.62
N ASN A 54 9.21 -1.41 11.30
CA ASN A 54 10.49 -0.97 10.77
C ASN A 54 10.34 -0.26 9.42
N VAL A 55 9.55 -0.82 8.50
CA VAL A 55 9.31 -0.22 7.19
C VAL A 55 8.65 1.14 7.34
N LEU A 56 7.55 1.23 8.11
CA LEU A 56 6.81 2.48 8.31
C LEU A 56 7.62 3.57 9.03
N THR A 57 8.54 3.20 9.92
CA THR A 57 9.33 4.17 10.70
C THR A 57 10.72 4.44 10.14
N LYS A 58 11.12 3.78 9.05
CA LYS A 58 12.46 3.83 8.45
C LYS A 58 12.96 5.26 8.21
N HIS A 59 12.10 6.11 7.68
CA HIS A 59 12.43 7.50 7.32
C HIS A 59 12.13 8.49 8.44
N ARG A 60 11.64 7.99 9.59
CA ARG A 60 11.17 8.78 10.71
C ARG A 60 10.21 9.89 10.26
N ASP A 61 9.19 9.52 9.48
CA ASP A 61 8.16 10.45 9.03
C ASP A 61 7.35 11.01 10.22
N ASP A 62 6.68 12.14 10.05
CA ASP A 62 6.03 12.87 11.15
C ASP A 62 4.72 12.20 11.60
N LEU A 63 4.02 11.55 10.67
CA LEU A 63 2.81 10.80 10.89
C LEU A 63 2.93 9.39 10.31
N ILE A 64 2.48 8.38 11.04
CA ILE A 64 2.34 6.99 10.61
C ILE A 64 0.86 6.65 10.60
N ILE A 65 0.40 6.10 9.49
CA ILE A 65 -0.95 5.55 9.32
C ILE A 65 -0.81 4.07 8.97
N TRP A 66 -1.45 3.21 9.74
CA TRP A 66 -1.49 1.77 9.50
C TRP A 66 -2.92 1.27 9.54
N TYR A 67 -3.34 0.59 8.47
CA TYR A 67 -4.66 -0.02 8.40
C TYR A 67 -4.59 -1.52 8.15
N GLU A 68 -5.04 -2.28 9.16
CA GLU A 68 -5.09 -3.73 9.15
C GLU A 68 -6.53 -4.20 8.98
N MET A 69 -6.77 -5.05 7.98
CA MET A 69 -8.11 -5.48 7.59
C MET A 69 -8.34 -6.96 7.80
N ASP A 70 -9.60 -7.26 8.13
CA ASP A 70 -10.14 -8.62 8.25
C ASP A 70 -9.21 -9.47 9.12
N THR A 71 -8.93 -9.07 10.37
CA THR A 71 -8.11 -9.88 11.28
C THR A 71 -8.96 -10.52 12.39
N VAL A 72 -8.43 -11.55 13.03
CA VAL A 72 -9.09 -12.21 14.17
C VAL A 72 -9.14 -11.29 15.38
N LEU A 73 -10.16 -11.46 16.22
CA LEU A 73 -10.37 -10.69 17.46
C LEU A 73 -9.24 -10.82 18.50
N ALA A 74 -8.25 -11.68 18.27
CA ALA A 74 -7.06 -11.74 19.10
C ALA A 74 -6.38 -10.35 19.09
N VAL A 75 -6.44 -9.67 20.24
CA VAL A 75 -6.01 -8.28 20.53
C VAL A 75 -4.51 -8.01 20.25
N ILE A 76 -3.80 -8.94 19.63
CA ILE A 76 -2.34 -9.03 19.63
C ILE A 76 -1.70 -8.38 18.39
N ASN A 77 -2.32 -8.47 17.21
CA ASN A 77 -1.64 -8.14 15.95
C ASN A 77 -1.25 -6.65 15.84
N TRP A 78 -2.24 -5.77 15.80
CA TRP A 78 -2.04 -4.32 15.70
C TRP A 78 -1.37 -3.71 16.94
N ALA A 79 -1.53 -4.33 18.12
CA ALA A 79 -0.92 -3.86 19.37
C ALA A 79 0.61 -4.03 19.33
N ASN A 80 1.12 -5.15 18.79
CA ASN A 80 2.55 -5.37 18.61
C ASN A 80 3.17 -4.36 17.64
N ILE A 81 2.46 -4.02 16.56
CA ILE A 81 2.89 -2.98 15.62
C ILE A 81 2.94 -1.62 16.34
N ALA A 82 1.89 -1.28 17.08
CA ALA A 82 1.81 -0.03 17.84
C ALA A 82 2.93 0.09 18.89
N ASP A 83 3.21 -0.97 19.65
CA ASP A 83 4.28 -0.98 20.66
C ASP A 83 5.66 -0.83 20.02
N ASN A 84 5.88 -1.47 18.88
CA ASN A 84 7.08 -1.26 18.09
C ASN A 84 7.20 0.22 17.65
N ILE A 85 6.15 0.79 17.09
CA ILE A 85 6.16 2.20 16.65
C ILE A 85 6.40 3.15 17.84
N ARG A 86 5.77 2.90 19.01
CA ARG A 86 6.00 3.67 20.24
C ARG A 86 7.44 3.59 20.73
N GLY A 87 8.04 2.40 20.71
CA GLY A 87 9.45 2.19 21.05
C GLY A 87 10.42 3.02 20.20
N ARG A 88 9.95 3.58 19.08
CA ARG A 88 10.70 4.44 18.16
C ARG A 88 10.36 5.94 18.32
N GLY A 89 9.64 6.32 19.38
CA GLY A 89 9.39 7.72 19.77
C GLY A 89 8.10 8.33 19.23
N TYR A 90 7.14 7.49 18.85
CA TYR A 90 5.82 7.93 18.37
C TYR A 90 4.75 7.82 19.46
N ALA A 91 3.77 8.72 19.43
CA ALA A 91 2.55 8.64 20.22
C ALA A 91 1.39 8.19 19.32
N CYS A 92 0.70 7.12 19.71
CA CYS A 92 -0.39 6.52 18.92
C CYS A 92 -1.78 6.82 19.50
N ASN A 93 -2.80 6.78 18.65
CA ASN A 93 -4.22 6.90 19.01
C ASN A 93 -4.74 5.80 19.95
N GLN A 94 -3.98 4.72 20.15
CA GLN A 94 -4.23 3.73 21.20
C GLN A 94 -3.64 4.23 22.54
N GLY A 95 -4.39 5.08 23.25
CA GLY A 95 -4.14 5.36 24.66
C GLY A 95 -4.65 4.23 25.57
N PRO A 96 -4.40 4.28 26.90
CA PRO A 96 -5.00 3.34 27.84
C PRO A 96 -6.54 3.28 27.69
N GLY A 97 -7.08 2.10 27.37
CA GLY A 97 -8.52 1.88 27.18
C GLY A 97 -9.10 2.23 25.79
N GLN A 98 -8.27 2.67 24.83
CA GLN A 98 -8.71 2.97 23.47
C GLN A 98 -8.16 1.93 22.49
N SER A 99 -9.05 1.29 21.73
CA SER A 99 -8.68 0.35 20.66
C SER A 99 -8.79 1.06 19.31
N PRO A 100 -7.76 1.04 18.46
CA PRO A 100 -7.86 1.41 17.05
C PRO A 100 -8.64 0.34 16.26
N ALA A 101 -8.87 -0.83 16.86
CA ALA A 101 -9.63 -1.92 16.28
C ALA A 101 -11.13 -1.76 16.56
N LEU A 102 -11.92 -1.80 15.49
CA LEU A 102 -13.37 -1.85 15.54
C LEU A 102 -13.83 -3.27 15.19
N PRO A 103 -14.50 -3.96 16.14
CA PRO A 103 -15.01 -5.29 15.89
C PRO A 103 -16.21 -5.26 14.95
N TYR A 104 -16.34 -6.32 14.17
CA TYR A 104 -17.54 -6.63 13.43
C TYR A 104 -17.96 -8.08 13.71
N SER A 105 -19.26 -8.31 13.67
CA SER A 105 -19.88 -9.64 13.76
C SER A 105 -20.96 -9.73 12.69
N GLY A 106 -20.88 -10.74 11.83
CA GLY A 106 -21.88 -10.96 10.78
C GLY A 106 -22.02 -12.42 10.40
N LEU A 107 -23.07 -12.76 9.65
CA LEU A 107 -23.26 -14.08 9.07
C LEU A 107 -22.86 -14.06 7.60
N ASN A 108 -22.01 -14.97 7.17
CA ASN A 108 -21.80 -15.25 5.75
C ASN A 108 -22.24 -16.68 5.41
N SER A 109 -22.06 -17.08 4.15
CA SER A 109 -22.39 -18.44 3.68
C SER A 109 -21.62 -19.57 4.38
N LYS A 110 -20.59 -19.25 5.17
CA LYS A 110 -19.79 -20.16 5.99
C LYS A 110 -20.06 -20.02 7.50
N GLY A 111 -21.07 -19.24 7.91
CA GLY A 111 -21.44 -19.04 9.31
C GLY A 111 -21.05 -17.67 9.88
N PRO A 112 -21.04 -17.50 11.22
CA PRO A 112 -20.65 -16.25 11.84
C PRO A 112 -19.18 -15.93 11.57
N LYS A 113 -18.92 -14.78 10.96
CA LYS A 113 -17.60 -14.15 10.87
C LYS A 113 -17.51 -13.07 11.94
N ASN A 114 -16.59 -13.29 12.86
CA ASN A 114 -16.15 -12.28 13.80
C ASN A 114 -14.73 -11.85 13.42
N GLY A 115 -14.44 -10.57 13.51
CA GLY A 115 -13.11 -10.04 13.26
C GLY A 115 -13.04 -8.57 13.62
N VAL A 116 -11.89 -7.97 13.32
CA VAL A 116 -11.68 -6.54 13.54
C VAL A 116 -11.02 -5.90 12.32
N HIS A 117 -11.28 -4.62 12.14
CA HIS A 117 -10.45 -3.72 11.33
C HIS A 117 -9.75 -2.76 12.27
N ALA A 118 -8.45 -2.53 12.10
CA ALA A 118 -7.68 -1.65 12.97
C ALA A 118 -7.07 -0.49 12.20
N LEU A 119 -7.43 0.74 12.57
CA LEU A 119 -6.84 1.97 12.04
C LEU A 119 -5.94 2.62 13.09
N LEU A 120 -4.65 2.34 13.00
CA LEU A 120 -3.63 2.87 13.89
C LEU A 120 -3.07 4.17 13.29
N VAL A 121 -3.06 5.23 14.09
CA VAL A 121 -2.46 6.52 13.72
C VAL A 121 -1.47 6.91 14.80
N CYS A 122 -0.22 7.16 14.42
CA CYS A 122 0.83 7.54 15.34
C CYS A 122 1.57 8.78 14.84
N ALA A 123 1.84 9.74 15.71
CA ALA A 123 2.57 10.95 15.36
C ALA A 123 3.86 11.09 16.17
N ARG A 124 4.83 11.77 15.57
CA ARG A 124 6.06 12.16 16.24
C ARG A 124 6.02 13.65 16.58
N GLY A 125 6.20 13.95 17.85
CA GLY A 125 6.17 15.33 18.36
C GLY A 125 4.76 15.84 18.63
N SER A 126 4.66 17.11 19.05
CA SER A 126 3.44 17.72 19.60
C SER A 126 2.58 18.47 18.57
N GLY A 127 2.89 18.38 17.28
CA GLY A 127 2.18 19.10 16.21
C GLY A 127 0.87 18.45 15.75
N PHE A 128 0.46 17.36 16.40
CA PHE A 128 -0.67 16.51 16.01
C PHE A 128 -1.57 16.27 17.21
N SER A 129 -2.88 16.30 16.97
CA SER A 129 -3.89 15.79 17.89
C SER A 129 -4.90 14.93 17.14
N PHE A 130 -5.45 13.93 17.82
CA PHE A 130 -6.37 12.96 17.22
C PHE A 130 -7.74 13.01 17.90
N ASP A 131 -8.79 12.82 17.12
CA ASP A 131 -10.13 12.57 17.66
C ASP A 131 -10.19 11.23 18.42
N ALA A 132 -11.26 11.06 19.22
CA ALA A 132 -11.52 9.84 19.98
C ALA A 132 -11.76 8.64 19.07
N GLY A 133 -10.71 7.83 18.85
CA GLY A 133 -10.72 6.56 18.13
C GLY A 133 -11.21 6.64 16.67
N PRO A 134 -11.00 5.57 15.89
CA PRO A 134 -11.66 5.44 14.60
C PRO A 134 -13.16 5.18 14.77
N LYS A 135 -13.96 5.67 13.82
CA LYS A 135 -15.41 5.44 13.73
C LYS A 135 -15.72 4.67 12.45
N SER A 136 -16.70 3.77 12.50
CA SER A 136 -17.18 3.08 11.29
C SER A 136 -18.13 3.99 10.52
N CYS A 137 -17.97 4.05 9.20
CA CYS A 137 -18.93 4.60 8.25
C CYS A 137 -19.08 3.67 7.04
N CYS A 138 -20.06 3.96 6.18
CA CYS A 138 -20.15 3.38 4.84
C CYS A 138 -20.08 1.84 4.79
N THR A 139 -20.77 1.18 5.72
CA THR A 139 -20.79 -0.29 5.80
C THR A 139 -21.67 -0.90 4.71
N ALA A 140 -21.14 -1.88 3.97
CA ALA A 140 -21.91 -2.60 2.96
C ALA A 140 -23.06 -3.39 3.58
N ARG A 141 -24.16 -3.54 2.84
CA ARG A 141 -25.38 -4.15 3.38
C ARG A 141 -25.16 -5.63 3.66
N GLY A 142 -25.44 -6.04 4.89
CA GLY A 142 -25.30 -7.44 5.33
C GLY A 142 -23.86 -7.95 5.39
N LYS A 143 -22.86 -7.09 5.23
CA LYS A 143 -21.43 -7.44 5.25
C LYS A 143 -20.67 -6.48 6.17
N PRO A 144 -20.74 -6.67 7.49
CA PRO A 144 -20.17 -5.73 8.44
C PRO A 144 -18.64 -5.69 8.41
N ASN A 145 -18.00 -6.71 7.80
CA ASN A 145 -16.57 -6.73 7.53
C ASN A 145 -16.16 -5.89 6.31
N LYS A 146 -17.12 -5.34 5.56
CA LYS A 146 -16.88 -4.43 4.44
C LYS A 146 -17.34 -3.04 4.85
N ASN A 147 -16.44 -2.23 5.38
CA ASN A 147 -16.74 -0.91 5.90
C ASN A 147 -15.57 0.06 5.65
N VAL A 148 -15.79 1.31 6.06
CA VAL A 148 -14.75 2.33 6.07
C VAL A 148 -14.58 2.81 7.50
N LEU A 149 -13.35 2.82 7.99
CA LEU A 149 -12.98 3.48 9.24
C LEU A 149 -12.54 4.90 8.97
N VAL A 150 -12.98 5.82 9.82
CA VAL A 150 -12.68 7.24 9.73
C VAL A 150 -12.07 7.72 11.03
N GLN A 151 -10.95 8.43 10.94
CA GLN A 151 -10.38 9.16 12.05
C GLN A 151 -9.89 10.53 11.60
N THR A 152 -10.17 11.56 12.38
CA THR A 152 -9.69 12.92 12.09
C THR A 152 -8.42 13.20 12.88
N VAL A 153 -7.43 13.75 12.19
CA VAL A 153 -6.15 14.22 12.75
C VAL A 153 -6.05 15.71 12.49
N HIS A 154 -5.82 16.48 13.54
CA HIS A 154 -5.62 17.92 13.46
C HIS A 154 -4.12 18.20 13.42
N VAL A 155 -3.70 18.97 12.41
CA VAL A 155 -2.28 19.31 12.18
C VAL A 155 -2.15 20.80 11.94
N GLN A 156 -1.13 21.44 12.52
CA GLN A 156 -0.90 22.87 12.30
C GLN A 156 0.12 23.09 11.16
N VAL A 157 -0.32 23.66 10.04
CA VAL A 157 0.53 24.04 8.88
C VAL A 157 0.47 25.56 8.71
N ASN A 158 1.61 26.26 8.78
CA ASN A 158 1.68 27.72 8.62
C ASN A 158 0.64 28.50 9.46
N CYS A 159 0.53 28.16 10.75
CA CYS A 159 -0.45 28.73 11.68
C CYS A 159 -1.94 28.48 11.35
N LYS A 160 -2.24 27.65 10.34
CA LYS A 160 -3.59 27.16 10.05
C LYS A 160 -3.75 25.73 10.53
N VAL A 161 -4.94 25.42 11.04
CA VAL A 161 -5.32 24.04 11.35
C VAL A 161 -5.73 23.36 10.05
N VAL A 162 -5.17 22.18 9.82
CA VAL A 162 -5.54 21.24 8.77
C VAL A 162 -6.21 20.04 9.44
N GLU A 163 -7.45 19.79 9.08
CA GLU A 163 -8.16 18.55 9.38
C GLU A 163 -7.81 17.51 8.33
N LEU A 164 -7.04 16.51 8.73
CA LEU A 164 -6.73 15.33 7.92
C LEU A 164 -7.70 14.21 8.28
N MET A 165 -8.63 13.91 7.38
CA MET A 165 -9.51 12.75 7.46
C MET A 165 -8.76 11.51 6.99
N ILE A 166 -8.47 10.59 7.91
CA ILE A 166 -7.83 9.30 7.63
C ILE A 166 -8.91 8.26 7.39
N LEU A 167 -8.86 7.63 6.22
CA LEU A 167 -9.82 6.65 5.73
C LEU A 167 -9.15 5.27 5.67
N GLY A 168 -9.57 4.34 6.52
CA GLY A 168 -9.26 2.92 6.40
C GLY A 168 -10.36 2.21 5.61
N VAL A 169 -10.14 1.81 4.36
CA VAL A 169 -11.21 1.26 3.50
C VAL A 169 -11.10 -0.24 3.31
N ASN A 170 -12.22 -0.96 3.42
CA ASN A 170 -12.38 -2.33 2.93
C ASN A 170 -13.68 -2.40 2.12
N PHE A 171 -13.61 -2.02 0.85
CA PHE A 171 -14.79 -1.96 0.00
C PHE A 171 -15.34 -3.36 -0.35
N ASP A 172 -16.60 -3.42 -0.72
CA ASP A 172 -17.22 -4.67 -1.13
C ASP A 172 -16.62 -5.20 -2.43
N THR A 173 -16.63 -6.52 -2.60
CA THR A 173 -16.21 -7.14 -3.87
C THR A 173 -17.32 -7.10 -4.92
N HIS A 174 -18.57 -6.85 -4.56
CA HIS A 174 -19.66 -6.73 -5.51
C HIS A 174 -19.86 -5.27 -5.92
N ASP A 175 -19.87 -5.02 -7.22
CA ASP A 175 -19.96 -3.67 -7.79
C ASP A 175 -21.18 -2.89 -7.27
N GLY A 176 -22.34 -3.53 -7.11
CA GLY A 176 -23.55 -2.85 -6.62
C GLY A 176 -23.39 -2.30 -5.19
N GLU A 177 -22.94 -3.14 -4.26
CA GLU A 177 -22.70 -2.76 -2.86
C GLU A 177 -21.54 -1.74 -2.75
N LYS A 178 -20.48 -1.94 -3.53
CA LYS A 178 -19.35 -1.01 -3.60
C LYS A 178 -19.78 0.39 -4.04
N ALA A 179 -20.68 0.49 -5.02
CA ALA A 179 -21.20 1.78 -5.48
C ALA A 179 -21.88 2.56 -4.36
N GLU A 180 -22.75 1.89 -3.60
CA GLU A 180 -23.43 2.49 -2.45
C GLU A 180 -22.42 2.95 -1.39
N GLN A 181 -21.42 2.13 -1.07
CA GLN A 181 -20.36 2.51 -0.13
C GLN A 181 -19.58 3.75 -0.58
N ILE A 182 -19.19 3.81 -1.87
CA ILE A 182 -18.47 4.95 -2.44
C ILE A 182 -19.32 6.21 -2.37
N GLU A 183 -20.61 6.14 -2.69
CA GLU A 183 -21.51 7.28 -2.57
C GLU A 183 -21.61 7.80 -1.14
N LEU A 184 -21.80 6.90 -0.17
CA LEU A 184 -21.84 7.25 1.25
C LEU A 184 -20.52 7.89 1.69
N LEU A 185 -19.39 7.36 1.23
CA LEU A 185 -18.07 7.88 1.58
C LEU A 185 -17.89 9.30 1.03
N LEU A 186 -18.20 9.53 -0.24
CA LEU A 186 -18.08 10.86 -0.85
C LEU A 186 -19.03 11.88 -0.21
N ARG A 187 -20.20 11.46 0.28
CA ARG A 187 -21.09 12.32 1.09
C ARG A 187 -20.44 12.69 2.42
N GLU A 188 -19.84 11.72 3.11
CA GLU A 188 -19.14 11.95 4.40
C GLU A 188 -17.92 12.85 4.23
N VAL A 189 -17.10 12.65 3.19
CA VAL A 189 -15.97 13.53 2.86
C VAL A 189 -16.42 14.97 2.66
N ARG A 190 -17.49 15.20 1.87
CA ARG A 190 -18.04 16.55 1.66
C ARG A 190 -18.58 17.16 2.94
N ARG A 191 -19.22 16.36 3.79
CA ARG A 191 -19.75 16.80 5.08
C ARG A 191 -18.61 17.30 5.98
N GLN A 192 -17.56 16.49 6.17
CA GLN A 192 -16.41 16.89 6.99
C GLN A 192 -15.65 18.09 6.40
N GLN A 193 -15.47 18.13 5.08
CA GLN A 193 -14.90 19.29 4.41
C GLN A 193 -15.69 20.57 4.67
N ALA A 194 -17.03 20.51 4.61
CA ALA A 194 -17.89 21.64 4.91
C ALA A 194 -17.79 22.04 6.39
N ASP A 195 -17.69 21.08 7.31
CA ASP A 195 -17.52 21.31 8.74
C ASP A 195 -16.19 22.01 9.05
N ALA A 196 -15.08 21.52 8.49
CA ALA A 196 -13.75 22.13 8.58
C ALA A 196 -13.76 23.57 8.04
N SER A 197 -14.37 23.77 6.86
CA SER A 197 -14.48 25.08 6.23
C SER A 197 -15.25 26.09 7.11
N ARG A 198 -16.33 25.65 7.78
CA ARG A 198 -17.09 26.51 8.71
C ARG A 198 -16.28 26.92 9.93
N GLN A 199 -15.30 26.12 10.33
CA GLN A 199 -14.38 26.42 11.43
C GLN A 199 -13.15 27.23 10.97
N GLY A 200 -13.05 27.56 9.67
CA GLY A 200 -11.86 28.21 9.11
C GLY A 200 -10.65 27.29 9.00
N HIS A 201 -10.86 25.98 9.12
CA HIS A 201 -9.82 24.96 8.96
C HIS A 201 -9.66 24.58 7.49
N LEU A 202 -8.49 24.07 7.15
CA LEU A 202 -8.20 23.44 5.88
C LEU A 202 -8.54 21.95 5.97
N PHE A 203 -8.91 21.30 4.86
CA PHE A 203 -9.36 19.90 4.86
C PHE A 203 -8.60 19.07 3.83
N GLN A 204 -8.11 17.90 4.24
CA GLN A 204 -7.63 16.86 3.32
C GLN A 204 -8.13 15.49 3.74
N ALA A 205 -8.15 14.53 2.82
CA ALA A 205 -8.31 13.12 3.17
C ALA A 205 -7.14 12.27 2.67
N ILE A 206 -6.72 11.33 3.50
CA ILE A 206 -5.75 10.27 3.18
C ILE A 206 -6.48 8.94 3.25
N LEU A 207 -6.22 8.10 2.28
CA LEU A 207 -6.81 6.79 2.11
C LEU A 207 -5.74 5.71 2.32
N VAL A 208 -6.10 4.67 3.05
CA VAL A 208 -5.35 3.41 3.17
C VAL A 208 -6.33 2.23 3.15
N GLY A 209 -6.03 1.15 2.43
CA GLY A 209 -6.79 -0.10 2.52
C GLY A 209 -7.19 -0.74 1.20
N ASP A 210 -7.99 -1.81 1.30
CA ASP A 210 -8.51 -2.63 0.21
C ASP A 210 -9.67 -1.93 -0.50
N ILE A 211 -9.33 -1.18 -1.55
CA ILE A 211 -10.32 -0.53 -2.42
C ILE A 211 -11.03 -1.53 -3.36
N ASN A 212 -10.60 -2.79 -3.36
CA ASN A 212 -11.10 -3.82 -4.26
C ASN A 212 -11.09 -3.38 -5.73
N ASP A 213 -10.08 -2.61 -6.15
CA ASP A 213 -9.95 -2.16 -7.55
C ASP A 213 -9.60 -3.32 -8.46
N ARG A 214 -9.90 -3.23 -9.76
CA ARG A 214 -9.85 -4.40 -10.63
C ARG A 214 -9.20 -4.11 -11.97
N ILE A 215 -8.53 -5.14 -12.48
CA ILE A 215 -8.08 -5.17 -13.86
C ILE A 215 -9.20 -5.73 -14.73
N VAL A 216 -9.61 -5.00 -15.75
CA VAL A 216 -10.57 -5.45 -16.75
C VAL A 216 -9.90 -6.44 -17.70
N LEU A 217 -10.56 -7.56 -17.96
CA LEU A 217 -10.11 -8.49 -18.98
C LEU A 217 -10.49 -7.96 -20.36
N LYS A 218 -9.47 -7.58 -21.14
CA LYS A 218 -9.63 -7.21 -22.54
C LYS A 218 -10.15 -8.37 -23.39
N THR A 219 -10.98 -8.06 -24.38
CA THR A 219 -11.51 -9.04 -25.33
C THR A 219 -10.40 -9.74 -26.13
N ASP A 220 -9.29 -9.06 -26.41
CA ASP A 220 -8.19 -9.56 -27.22
C ASP A 220 -7.01 -10.15 -26.41
N ALA A 221 -7.13 -10.23 -25.08
CA ALA A 221 -6.07 -10.72 -24.18
C ALA A 221 -5.68 -12.20 -24.41
N ARG A 222 -6.49 -12.97 -25.17
CA ARG A 222 -6.24 -14.39 -25.54
C ARG A 222 -5.83 -15.28 -24.35
N LEU A 223 -6.53 -15.15 -23.22
CA LEU A 223 -6.33 -15.99 -22.04
C LEU A 223 -7.28 -17.19 -22.08
N ASP A 224 -6.74 -18.33 -22.48
CA ASP A 224 -7.42 -19.63 -22.53
C ASP A 224 -7.26 -20.44 -21.24
N VAL A 225 -8.16 -21.40 -21.04
CA VAL A 225 -8.36 -22.17 -19.81
C VAL A 225 -8.53 -23.65 -20.15
N GLU A 226 -8.07 -24.51 -19.26
CA GLU A 226 -8.20 -25.96 -19.36
C GLU A 226 -8.99 -26.50 -18.17
N VAL A 227 -9.79 -27.53 -18.44
CA VAL A 227 -10.62 -28.19 -17.43
C VAL A 227 -10.02 -29.56 -17.16
N ALA A 228 -9.54 -29.78 -15.94
CA ALA A 228 -9.10 -31.07 -15.46
C ALA A 228 -10.11 -31.65 -14.43
N TYR A 229 -10.14 -32.96 -14.28
CA TYR A 229 -10.87 -33.61 -13.19
C TYR A 229 -9.84 -34.22 -12.24
N MET A 230 -9.63 -33.58 -11.09
CA MET A 230 -8.75 -34.12 -10.05
C MET A 230 -9.54 -35.04 -9.12
N ARG A 231 -8.95 -36.17 -8.74
CA ARG A 231 -9.48 -37.07 -7.69
C ARG A 231 -8.66 -36.92 -6.41
N PRO A 232 -9.03 -36.02 -5.47
CA PRO A 232 -8.62 -36.19 -4.09
C PRO A 232 -9.53 -37.25 -3.47
N TRP A 233 -9.00 -38.47 -3.30
CA TRP A 233 -9.39 -39.66 -2.50
C TRP A 233 -10.86 -40.04 -2.24
N THR A 234 -11.85 -39.15 -2.33
CA THR A 234 -13.27 -39.44 -2.07
C THR A 234 -14.25 -38.82 -3.08
N HIS A 235 -13.90 -37.77 -3.84
CA HIS A 235 -14.81 -37.19 -4.86
C HIS A 235 -14.08 -36.65 -6.10
N MET A 236 -14.60 -36.85 -7.31
CA MET A 236 -14.12 -36.12 -8.50
C MET A 236 -14.40 -34.63 -8.33
N ARG A 237 -13.34 -33.82 -8.25
CA ARG A 237 -13.43 -32.35 -8.31
C ARG A 237 -13.02 -31.90 -9.71
N LYS A 238 -13.93 -31.20 -10.38
CA LYS A 238 -13.60 -30.40 -11.56
C LYS A 238 -12.69 -29.28 -11.11
N VAL A 239 -11.48 -29.24 -11.64
CA VAL A 239 -10.49 -28.19 -11.43
C VAL A 239 -10.33 -27.48 -12.76
N VAL A 240 -10.45 -26.17 -12.74
CA VAL A 240 -10.14 -25.38 -13.91
C VAL A 240 -8.85 -24.64 -13.65
N SER A 241 -7.97 -24.61 -14.65
CA SER A 241 -6.70 -23.90 -14.64
C SER A 241 -6.56 -23.07 -15.92
N LEU A 242 -5.71 -22.05 -15.88
CA LEU A 242 -5.22 -21.39 -17.10
C LEU A 242 -4.36 -22.39 -17.88
N THR A 243 -4.44 -22.39 -19.21
CA THR A 243 -3.47 -23.15 -20.02
C THR A 243 -2.04 -22.66 -19.73
N ASN A 244 -1.03 -23.51 -19.96
CA ASN A 244 0.38 -23.12 -19.80
C ASN A 244 0.73 -21.83 -20.56
N ARG A 245 0.14 -21.63 -21.74
CA ARG A 245 0.31 -20.41 -22.53
C ARG A 245 -0.26 -19.18 -21.80
N SER A 246 -1.49 -19.26 -21.33
CA SER A 246 -2.16 -18.16 -20.62
C SER A 246 -1.47 -17.82 -19.31
N GLN A 247 -0.98 -18.84 -18.59
CA GLN A 247 -0.14 -18.64 -17.39
C GLN A 247 1.15 -17.90 -17.73
N ALA A 248 1.81 -18.25 -18.84
CA ALA A 248 3.03 -17.56 -19.27
C ALA A 248 2.77 -16.09 -19.65
N ILE A 249 1.65 -15.80 -20.33
CA ILE A 249 1.23 -14.42 -20.66
C ILE A 249 0.98 -13.63 -19.38
N LEU A 250 0.16 -14.15 -18.46
CA LEU A 250 -0.14 -13.46 -17.20
C LEU A 250 1.11 -13.29 -16.34
N ARG A 251 2.00 -14.29 -16.29
CA ARG A 251 3.30 -14.16 -15.61
C ARG A 251 4.11 -13.03 -16.24
N HIS A 252 4.21 -12.97 -17.56
CA HIS A 252 4.90 -11.88 -18.26
C HIS A 252 4.32 -10.50 -17.90
N LEU A 253 2.98 -10.38 -17.89
CA LEU A 253 2.29 -9.15 -17.50
C LEU A 253 2.60 -8.73 -16.06
N LEU A 254 2.73 -9.68 -15.14
CA LEU A 254 2.96 -9.40 -13.72
C LEU A 254 4.44 -9.13 -13.38
N VAL A 255 5.37 -9.88 -13.99
CA VAL A 255 6.79 -9.85 -13.58
C VAL A 255 7.62 -8.82 -14.34
N THR A 256 7.20 -8.42 -15.55
CA THR A 256 7.97 -7.47 -16.37
C THR A 256 7.45 -6.04 -16.22
N ASN A 257 8.34 -5.06 -16.28
CA ASN A 257 7.97 -3.64 -16.19
C ASN A 257 7.04 -3.24 -17.36
N HIS A 258 7.32 -3.74 -18.57
CA HIS A 258 6.48 -3.52 -19.75
C HIS A 258 5.07 -4.08 -19.54
N GLY A 259 4.99 -5.34 -19.10
CA GLY A 259 3.72 -6.00 -18.81
C GLY A 259 2.90 -5.29 -17.73
N ARG A 260 3.55 -4.80 -16.65
CA ARG A 260 2.84 -4.06 -15.60
C ARG A 260 2.33 -2.70 -16.08
N ARG A 261 3.07 -2.02 -16.97
CA ARG A 261 2.58 -0.80 -17.64
C ARG A 261 1.38 -1.10 -18.55
N GLU A 262 1.40 -2.23 -19.24
CA GLU A 262 0.24 -2.68 -20.01
C GLU A 262 -0.97 -2.91 -19.10
N LEU A 263 -0.80 -3.61 -17.97
CA LEU A 263 -1.87 -3.83 -16.98
C LEU A 263 -2.47 -2.53 -16.44
N LEU A 264 -1.69 -1.45 -16.31
CA LEU A 264 -2.25 -0.16 -15.91
C LEU A 264 -3.30 0.35 -16.91
N SER A 265 -3.16 0.06 -18.20
CA SER A 265 -4.16 0.40 -19.23
C SER A 265 -5.42 -0.46 -19.17
N TRP A 266 -5.36 -1.57 -18.43
CA TRP A 266 -6.48 -2.48 -18.21
C TRP A 266 -7.17 -2.19 -16.87
N ASP A 267 -6.54 -1.40 -16.00
CA ASP A 267 -7.15 -0.93 -14.77
C ASP A 267 -8.46 -0.22 -15.05
N VAL A 268 -9.49 -0.56 -14.27
CA VAL A 268 -10.87 -0.15 -14.54
C VAL A 268 -11.07 1.37 -14.53
N LYS A 269 -10.17 2.12 -13.90
CA LYS A 269 -10.16 3.58 -13.95
C LYS A 269 -9.88 4.12 -15.35
N TYR A 270 -8.95 3.49 -16.07
CA TYR A 270 -8.46 3.97 -17.36
C TYR A 270 -8.99 3.16 -18.55
N PHE A 271 -9.65 2.04 -18.29
CA PHE A 271 -10.20 1.19 -19.32
C PHE A 271 -11.30 1.91 -20.13
N ASP A 272 -11.09 2.04 -21.43
CA ASP A 272 -11.97 2.75 -22.37
C ASP A 272 -12.43 1.88 -23.55
N ASP A 273 -12.22 0.56 -23.46
CA ASP A 273 -12.56 -0.42 -24.51
C ASP A 273 -13.73 -1.34 -24.07
N THR A 274 -13.93 -2.44 -24.79
CA THR A 274 -14.92 -3.47 -24.53
C THR A 274 -14.27 -4.65 -23.81
N ALA A 275 -14.79 -5.00 -22.64
CA ALA A 275 -14.34 -6.17 -21.91
C ALA A 275 -14.78 -7.45 -22.62
N VAL A 276 -14.19 -8.58 -22.22
CA VAL A 276 -14.55 -9.90 -22.74
C VAL A 276 -16.07 -10.10 -22.78
N GLY A 277 -16.56 -10.74 -23.85
CA GLY A 277 -17.98 -10.96 -24.04
C GLY A 277 -18.77 -9.74 -24.53
N GLY A 278 -18.09 -8.67 -24.98
CA GLY A 278 -18.78 -7.49 -25.54
C GLY A 278 -19.32 -6.54 -24.47
N VAL A 279 -18.84 -6.64 -23.23
CA VAL A 279 -19.43 -5.94 -22.09
C VAL A 279 -18.79 -4.56 -21.92
N SER A 280 -19.63 -3.52 -21.93
CA SER A 280 -19.21 -2.18 -21.52
C SER A 280 -19.05 -2.12 -20.00
N VAL A 281 -17.87 -1.69 -19.55
CA VAL A 281 -17.53 -1.64 -18.13
C VAL A 281 -17.74 -0.23 -17.59
N ARG A 282 -18.66 -0.10 -16.63
CA ARG A 282 -18.82 1.10 -15.81
C ARG A 282 -18.73 0.70 -14.34
N HIS A 283 -17.49 0.57 -13.87
CA HIS A 283 -17.24 0.12 -12.51
C HIS A 283 -17.32 1.29 -11.51
N PRO A 284 -17.88 1.06 -10.31
CA PRO A 284 -18.03 2.10 -9.29
C PRO A 284 -16.70 2.71 -8.84
N SER A 285 -15.61 1.92 -8.83
CA SER A 285 -14.30 2.46 -8.47
C SER A 285 -13.85 3.58 -9.39
N ARG A 286 -14.34 3.70 -10.64
CA ARG A 286 -13.97 4.85 -11.49
C ARG A 286 -14.35 6.18 -10.84
N THR A 287 -15.56 6.31 -10.31
CA THR A 287 -16.01 7.51 -9.57
C THR A 287 -15.12 7.81 -8.36
N PHE A 288 -14.73 6.76 -7.63
CA PHE A 288 -13.84 6.88 -6.49
C PHE A 288 -12.41 7.26 -6.89
N CYS A 289 -11.89 6.66 -7.95
CA CYS A 289 -10.56 6.91 -8.48
C CYS A 289 -10.47 8.29 -9.18
N ASP A 290 -11.59 8.85 -9.65
CA ASP A 290 -11.66 10.24 -10.11
C ASP A 290 -11.59 11.22 -8.92
N ALA A 291 -12.00 10.77 -7.73
CA ALA A 291 -11.97 11.56 -6.51
C ALA A 291 -10.61 11.56 -5.80
N PHE A 292 -9.93 10.41 -5.81
CA PHE A 292 -8.66 10.20 -5.12
C PHE A 292 -7.49 10.10 -6.11
N PHE A 293 -6.33 10.59 -5.68
CA PHE A 293 -5.05 10.36 -6.34
C PHE A 293 -4.46 9.09 -5.73
N LEU A 294 -4.31 8.05 -6.54
CA LEU A 294 -3.92 6.70 -6.10
C LEU A 294 -2.57 6.30 -6.69
N GLN A 295 -2.05 5.14 -6.30
CA GLN A 295 -0.79 4.60 -6.81
C GLN A 295 -0.77 4.41 -8.33
N THR A 296 -1.92 4.04 -8.92
CA THR A 296 -2.05 3.85 -10.36
C THR A 296 -1.90 5.17 -11.12
N ASP A 297 -2.30 6.30 -10.53
CA ASP A 297 -2.02 7.64 -11.06
C ASP A 297 -0.55 7.99 -10.90
N TRP A 298 0.00 7.74 -9.71
CA TRP A 298 1.38 8.08 -9.39
C TRP A 298 2.36 7.45 -10.38
N TRP A 299 2.25 6.15 -10.67
CA TRP A 299 3.13 5.48 -11.64
C TRP A 299 2.97 6.03 -13.05
N ARG A 300 1.74 6.35 -13.48
CA ARG A 300 1.49 6.92 -14.80
C ARG A 300 2.09 8.32 -14.94
N GLU A 301 1.84 9.19 -13.98
CA GLU A 301 2.29 10.58 -14.02
C GLU A 301 3.81 10.72 -13.80
N SER A 302 4.39 9.89 -12.92
CA SER A 302 5.83 9.89 -12.65
C SER A 302 6.66 9.11 -13.68
N GLN A 303 6.01 8.43 -14.62
CA GLN A 303 6.64 7.52 -15.60
C GLN A 303 7.49 6.41 -14.96
N ARG A 304 7.33 6.14 -13.66
CA ARG A 304 8.02 5.06 -12.96
C ARG A 304 7.48 3.69 -13.35
N ASP A 305 8.27 2.66 -13.07
CA ASP A 305 7.81 1.29 -13.23
C ASP A 305 6.73 1.00 -12.19
N PRO A 306 5.57 0.45 -12.60
CA PRO A 306 4.50 0.13 -11.66
C PRO A 306 4.93 -1.02 -10.75
N GLU A 307 4.49 -1.00 -9.50
CA GLU A 307 4.70 -2.13 -8.60
C GLU A 307 3.78 -3.31 -8.97
N PRO A 308 4.12 -4.54 -8.55
CA PRO A 308 3.24 -5.68 -8.68
C PRO A 308 1.85 -5.43 -8.07
N VAL A 309 0.84 -6.04 -8.69
CA VAL A 309 -0.54 -6.10 -8.18
C VAL A 309 -0.58 -6.89 -6.87
N THR A 310 -1.57 -6.65 -6.02
CA THR A 310 -1.56 -7.12 -4.63
C THR A 310 -2.31 -8.44 -4.40
N TYR A 311 -3.17 -8.89 -5.31
CA TYR A 311 -4.05 -10.05 -5.12
C TYR A 311 -3.68 -11.26 -5.98
N LYS A 312 -3.97 -12.49 -5.48
CA LYS A 312 -3.77 -13.83 -6.07
C LYS A 312 -2.43 -14.51 -5.81
N TYR A 313 -1.70 -14.10 -4.79
CA TYR A 313 -0.57 -14.91 -4.35
C TYR A 313 -1.08 -16.20 -3.71
N THR A 314 -0.47 -17.33 -4.09
CA THR A 314 -0.65 -18.57 -3.33
C THR A 314 -0.14 -18.31 -1.91
N PRO A 315 -0.98 -18.52 -0.87
CA PRO A 315 -0.57 -18.30 0.52
C PRO A 315 0.73 -19.04 0.84
N TRP A 316 1.62 -18.43 1.62
CA TRP A 316 2.96 -18.96 1.84
C TRP A 316 2.95 -20.34 2.51
N ASP A 317 1.96 -20.59 3.36
CA ASP A 317 1.74 -21.86 4.06
C ASP A 317 1.33 -23.00 3.12
N GLN A 318 0.87 -22.67 1.90
CA GLN A 318 0.64 -23.64 0.82
C GLN A 318 1.90 -23.88 -0.04
N LEU A 319 2.92 -23.01 0.08
CA LEU A 319 4.16 -23.09 -0.71
C LEU A 319 5.29 -23.83 0.02
N VAL A 320 5.16 -24.04 1.32
CA VAL A 320 6.14 -24.74 2.15
C VAL A 320 5.52 -25.99 2.77
N ALA A 321 6.36 -26.94 3.19
CA ALA A 321 5.85 -28.14 3.84
C ALA A 321 5.32 -27.84 5.24
N SER A 322 4.39 -28.68 5.70
CA SER A 322 3.67 -28.49 6.97
C SER A 322 4.58 -28.40 8.19
N ASP A 323 5.72 -29.10 8.21
CA ASP A 323 6.70 -29.03 9.31
C ASP A 323 7.31 -27.62 9.47
N ILE A 324 7.45 -26.86 8.38
CA ILE A 324 7.90 -25.46 8.43
C ILE A 324 6.80 -24.56 8.98
N VAL A 325 5.56 -24.81 8.60
CA VAL A 325 4.38 -24.09 9.10
C VAL A 325 4.25 -24.32 10.61
N ASP A 326 4.35 -25.57 11.05
CA ASP A 326 4.28 -25.99 12.44
C ASP A 326 5.38 -25.34 13.29
N ASP A 327 6.63 -25.33 12.80
CA ASP A 327 7.74 -24.69 13.50
C ASP A 327 7.49 -23.19 13.75
N ILE A 328 7.04 -22.47 12.73
CA ILE A 328 6.73 -21.04 12.86
C ILE A 328 5.55 -20.82 13.82
N ALA A 329 4.49 -21.63 13.71
CA ALA A 329 3.33 -21.55 14.60
C ALA A 329 3.71 -21.85 16.07
N ASN A 330 4.60 -22.81 16.29
CA ASN A 330 5.11 -23.17 17.62
C ASN A 330 5.97 -22.06 18.22
N VAL A 331 6.85 -21.44 17.42
CA VAL A 331 7.65 -20.30 17.89
C VAL A 331 6.75 -19.12 18.23
N ALA A 332 5.80 -18.78 17.35
CA ALA A 332 4.88 -17.67 17.54
C ALA A 332 3.92 -17.86 18.74
N SER A 333 3.59 -19.11 19.08
CA SER A 333 2.81 -19.43 20.28
C SER A 333 3.67 -19.45 21.55
N SER A 334 4.94 -19.86 21.46
CA SER A 334 5.87 -19.91 22.61
C SER A 334 6.31 -18.53 23.13
N THR A 335 6.31 -17.50 22.29
CA THR A 335 6.64 -16.11 22.68
C THR A 335 5.45 -15.36 23.31
N GLY A 336 4.26 -15.96 23.34
CA GLY A 336 3.02 -15.32 23.79
C GLY A 336 2.70 -15.53 25.27
N ARG A 337 2.86 -14.46 26.06
CA ARG A 337 2.20 -14.26 27.36
C ARG A 337 0.75 -14.76 27.31
N ASN A 338 0.40 -15.76 28.12
CA ASN A 338 -0.97 -16.21 28.44
C ASN A 338 -1.96 -16.34 27.26
N LEU A 339 -1.60 -17.06 26.19
CA LEU A 339 -2.56 -17.54 25.18
C LEU A 339 -3.33 -18.80 25.63
N HIS A 340 -3.12 -19.26 26.87
CA HIS A 340 -3.71 -20.49 27.41
C HIS A 340 -5.21 -20.41 27.77
N ASN A 341 -5.88 -19.26 27.64
CA ASN A 341 -7.27 -19.09 28.08
C ASN A 341 -8.32 -18.90 26.96
N LEU A 342 -7.94 -19.03 25.69
CA LEU A 342 -8.94 -19.11 24.62
C LEU A 342 -9.08 -20.58 24.20
N ASN A 343 -10.07 -21.24 24.79
CA ASN A 343 -10.68 -22.50 24.32
C ASN A 343 -11.33 -22.34 22.92
N GLU A 344 -10.72 -21.56 22.04
CA GLU A 344 -11.12 -21.47 20.65
C GLU A 344 -10.55 -22.70 19.95
N SER A 345 -11.47 -23.53 19.48
CA SER A 345 -11.27 -24.79 18.80
C SER A 345 -10.04 -24.80 17.90
N ARG A 346 -9.26 -25.87 17.99
CA ARG A 346 -8.28 -26.36 16.99
C ARG A 346 -8.82 -26.45 15.54
N ASP A 347 -10.09 -26.13 15.32
CA ASP A 347 -10.79 -26.13 14.03
C ASP A 347 -10.80 -24.76 13.33
N SER A 348 -10.19 -23.70 13.90
CA SER A 348 -9.97 -22.49 13.11
C SER A 348 -8.74 -22.66 12.22
N ASP A 349 -8.98 -22.72 10.91
CA ASP A 349 -8.01 -22.63 9.80
C ASP A 349 -7.19 -21.30 9.81
N ASP A 350 -6.99 -20.67 10.97
CA ASP A 350 -6.41 -19.34 11.11
C ASP A 350 -4.89 -19.42 10.93
N GLY A 351 -4.46 -19.36 9.67
CA GLY A 351 -3.05 -19.32 9.30
C GLY A 351 -2.31 -18.09 9.86
N TRP A 352 -0.99 -18.08 9.70
CA TRP A 352 -0.13 -16.99 10.18
C TRP A 352 0.29 -16.04 9.05
N ALA A 353 0.56 -14.80 9.43
CA ALA A 353 1.29 -13.79 8.71
C ALA A 353 2.72 -13.71 9.28
N VAL A 354 3.72 -13.83 8.40
CA VAL A 354 5.13 -14.04 8.75
C VAL A 354 6.02 -13.10 7.96
N SER A 355 7.13 -12.68 8.54
CA SER A 355 8.19 -12.01 7.77
C SER A 355 8.96 -13.01 6.91
N PHE A 356 9.53 -12.53 5.80
CA PHE A 356 10.41 -13.33 4.95
C PHE A 356 11.62 -13.84 5.74
N ALA A 357 12.15 -13.05 6.68
CA ALA A 357 13.27 -13.44 7.52
C ALA A 357 12.94 -14.61 8.47
N GLU A 358 11.71 -14.67 9.00
CA GLU A 358 11.25 -15.81 9.80
C GLU A 358 11.14 -17.07 8.95
N LEU A 359 10.55 -16.93 7.76
CA LEU A 359 10.37 -18.03 6.82
C LEU A 359 11.71 -18.58 6.32
N GLU A 360 12.63 -17.70 5.94
CA GLU A 360 13.99 -18.06 5.53
C GLU A 360 14.75 -18.78 6.65
N ARG A 361 14.66 -18.27 7.88
CA ARG A 361 15.28 -18.91 9.04
C ARG A 361 14.73 -20.32 9.25
N ALA A 362 13.41 -20.50 9.21
CA ALA A 362 12.77 -21.80 9.39
C ALA A 362 13.22 -22.81 8.32
N LEU A 363 13.26 -22.38 7.05
CA LEU A 363 13.75 -23.23 5.96
C LEU A 363 15.22 -23.64 6.14
N ARG A 364 16.09 -22.69 6.51
CA ARG A 364 17.53 -22.97 6.71
C ARG A 364 17.76 -23.94 7.86
N VAL A 365 17.05 -23.80 8.97
CA VAL A 365 17.14 -24.73 10.11
C VAL A 365 16.79 -26.16 9.72
N ARG A 366 15.87 -26.34 8.76
CA ARG A 366 15.48 -27.65 8.21
C ARG A 366 16.30 -28.09 7.00
N GLY A 367 17.38 -27.37 6.66
CA GLY A 367 18.24 -27.70 5.51
C GLY A 367 17.53 -27.57 4.15
N ARG A 368 16.49 -26.73 4.05
CA ARG A 368 15.70 -26.54 2.83
C ARG A 368 16.17 -25.32 2.05
N ALA A 369 16.10 -25.42 0.71
CA ALA A 369 16.41 -24.30 -0.17
C ALA A 369 15.36 -23.17 -0.03
N THR A 370 15.82 -21.93 -0.13
CA THR A 370 14.98 -20.73 -0.08
C THR A 370 14.40 -20.36 -1.45
N ASN A 371 14.78 -21.08 -2.50
CA ASN A 371 14.37 -20.80 -3.88
C ASN A 371 12.84 -20.88 -4.09
N SER A 372 12.13 -21.62 -3.23
CA SER A 372 10.66 -21.69 -3.22
C SER A 372 9.99 -20.41 -2.70
N LEU A 373 10.75 -19.49 -2.09
CA LEU A 373 10.25 -18.23 -1.54
C LEU A 373 10.34 -17.04 -2.51
N ASP A 374 11.08 -17.19 -3.60
CA ASP A 374 11.20 -16.14 -4.61
C ASP A 374 9.84 -15.95 -5.30
N PRO A 375 9.16 -14.80 -5.13
CA PRO A 375 7.85 -14.56 -5.73
C PRO A 375 7.89 -14.66 -7.26
N THR A 376 9.03 -14.44 -7.89
CA THR A 376 9.20 -14.56 -9.34
C THR A 376 9.39 -16.00 -9.80
N SER A 377 9.80 -16.92 -8.90
CA SER A 377 9.99 -18.34 -9.17
C SER A 377 8.75 -19.18 -8.83
N MET A 378 7.80 -18.63 -8.06
CA MET A 378 6.60 -19.33 -7.60
C MET A 378 5.86 -20.00 -8.78
N PRO A 379 5.72 -21.34 -8.78
CA PRO A 379 5.15 -22.10 -9.90
C PRO A 379 3.71 -21.74 -10.26
N SER A 380 3.04 -20.98 -9.40
CA SER A 380 1.60 -20.84 -9.46
C SER A 380 1.16 -19.56 -8.74
N PHE A 381 1.21 -18.45 -9.47
CA PHE A 381 0.45 -17.23 -9.18
C PHE A 381 -1.08 -17.46 -9.15
N PHE A 382 -1.54 -18.70 -9.33
CA PHE A 382 -2.92 -19.04 -9.69
C PHE A 382 -3.35 -20.43 -9.20
N MET A 383 -2.72 -21.03 -8.18
CA MET A 383 -3.18 -22.30 -7.59
C MET A 383 -3.88 -22.04 -6.26
N MET A 384 -5.02 -21.34 -6.31
CA MET A 384 -5.88 -21.28 -5.13
C MET A 384 -6.95 -22.36 -5.21
N SER A 385 -7.13 -23.07 -4.09
CA SER A 385 -8.24 -24.01 -3.87
C SER A 385 -9.60 -23.31 -3.69
N ASP A 386 -9.63 -21.98 -3.82
CA ASP A 386 -10.81 -21.17 -3.53
C ASP A 386 -11.96 -21.52 -4.47
N HIS A 387 -13.16 -21.55 -3.89
CA HIS A 387 -14.36 -22.08 -4.54
C HIS A 387 -14.70 -21.31 -5.83
N ILE A 388 -14.43 -21.91 -6.99
CA ILE A 388 -15.07 -21.52 -8.26
C ILE A 388 -16.59 -21.67 -8.05
N PRO A 389 -17.39 -20.59 -8.20
CA PRO A 389 -18.84 -20.70 -8.10
C PRO A 389 -19.34 -21.72 -9.13
N LYS A 390 -20.05 -22.75 -8.67
CA LYS A 390 -20.67 -23.75 -9.55
C LYS A 390 -21.99 -23.16 -10.08
N THR A 391 -22.06 -22.77 -11.35
CA THR A 391 -23.34 -22.47 -12.02
C THR A 391 -23.63 -23.47 -13.14
N LYS A 392 -24.88 -23.47 -13.64
CA LYS A 392 -25.52 -24.65 -14.24
C LYS A 392 -25.27 -24.86 -15.74
N PHE A 393 -24.69 -23.94 -16.50
CA PHE A 393 -24.62 -24.04 -17.97
C PHE A 393 -23.37 -23.39 -18.63
N GLN A 394 -22.27 -24.13 -18.66
CA GLN A 394 -21.42 -24.39 -19.86
C GLN A 394 -20.62 -23.26 -20.57
N VAL A 395 -20.75 -21.98 -20.22
CA VAL A 395 -19.71 -20.93 -20.44
C VAL A 395 -18.94 -20.65 -19.14
N GLU A 396 -19.36 -21.36 -18.10
CA GLU A 396 -19.45 -20.92 -16.71
C GLU A 396 -18.41 -21.56 -15.79
N ASP A 397 -17.77 -22.65 -16.21
CA ASP A 397 -16.92 -23.40 -15.30
C ASP A 397 -15.45 -23.01 -15.40
N ALA A 398 -15.04 -22.37 -16.50
CA ALA A 398 -13.64 -22.29 -16.85
C ALA A 398 -13.02 -20.90 -17.01
N GLN A 399 -13.71 -19.77 -16.80
CA GLN A 399 -13.08 -18.43 -16.89
C GLN A 399 -12.19 -18.12 -15.66
N THR A 400 -11.34 -19.10 -15.32
CA THR A 400 -10.56 -19.34 -14.12
C THR A 400 -9.83 -18.11 -13.68
N TYR A 401 -10.44 -17.31 -12.80
CA TYR A 401 -9.83 -16.02 -12.58
C TYR A 401 -10.79 -14.89 -12.26
N LEU A 402 -11.92 -14.84 -12.97
CA LEU A 402 -12.59 -13.58 -13.19
C LEU A 402 -13.59 -13.19 -12.10
N ASN A 403 -13.61 -11.91 -11.72
CA ASN A 403 -14.73 -11.32 -10.98
C ASN A 403 -15.79 -10.84 -11.97
N SER A 404 -17.04 -10.75 -11.50
CA SER A 404 -18.17 -10.33 -12.32
C SER A 404 -18.59 -8.88 -12.09
N ASN A 405 -19.24 -8.28 -13.10
CA ASN A 405 -19.93 -7.00 -12.96
C ASN A 405 -21.24 -7.13 -12.15
N MET A 406 -22.01 -6.03 -12.05
CA MET A 406 -23.33 -6.00 -11.40
C MET A 406 -24.36 -6.97 -12.03
N LYS A 407 -24.24 -7.27 -13.33
CA LYS A 407 -25.12 -8.20 -14.05
C LYS A 407 -24.65 -9.65 -13.98
N LYS A 408 -23.56 -9.92 -13.24
CA LYS A 408 -22.87 -11.21 -13.14
C LYS A 408 -22.14 -11.64 -14.41
N ASP A 409 -21.90 -10.71 -15.34
CA ASP A 409 -21.06 -10.99 -16.49
C ASP A 409 -19.58 -11.04 -16.05
N PRO A 410 -18.81 -12.04 -16.51
CA PRO A 410 -17.40 -12.20 -16.18
C PRO A 410 -16.56 -11.19 -16.95
N VAL A 411 -15.99 -10.18 -16.27
CA VAL A 411 -15.32 -9.06 -16.97
C VAL A 411 -13.99 -8.63 -16.38
N TYR A 412 -13.66 -9.03 -15.16
CA TYR A 412 -12.47 -8.58 -14.46
C TYR A 412 -11.54 -9.73 -14.19
N LEU A 413 -10.23 -9.56 -14.31
CA LEU A 413 -9.29 -10.43 -13.61
C LEU A 413 -9.54 -10.29 -12.10
N SER A 414 -9.36 -11.36 -11.35
CA SER A 414 -9.32 -11.28 -9.88
C SER A 414 -8.17 -10.44 -9.34
N PHE A 415 -7.19 -10.22 -10.21
CA PHE A 415 -6.12 -9.27 -10.10
C PHE A 415 -6.43 -7.82 -9.79
N GLY A 416 -5.65 -7.12 -8.96
CA GLY A 416 -5.66 -5.66 -8.96
C GLY A 416 -4.70 -5.04 -7.97
N TRP A 417 -4.61 -3.72 -8.01
CA TRP A 417 -3.98 -2.93 -6.96
C TRP A 417 -5.02 -2.68 -5.84
N LEU A 418 -5.37 -3.76 -5.14
CA LEU A 418 -6.46 -3.81 -4.16
C LEU A 418 -6.13 -2.96 -2.94
N ASP A 419 -5.07 -3.32 -2.22
CA ASP A 419 -4.54 -2.50 -1.13
C ASP A 419 -3.87 -1.26 -1.71
N SER A 420 -4.36 -0.11 -1.29
CA SER A 420 -4.01 1.19 -1.85
C SER A 420 -3.68 2.19 -0.76
N VAL A 421 -2.83 3.13 -1.13
CA VAL A 421 -2.65 4.39 -0.42
C VAL A 421 -2.99 5.49 -1.41
N GLY A 422 -3.65 6.54 -0.93
CA GLY A 422 -4.01 7.67 -1.76
C GLY A 422 -4.41 8.89 -0.98
N PHE A 423 -4.74 9.96 -1.69
CA PHE A 423 -5.21 11.19 -1.09
C PHE A 423 -6.26 11.89 -1.95
N LEU A 424 -7.12 12.67 -1.32
CA LEU A 424 -8.19 13.39 -2.01
C LEU A 424 -7.60 14.41 -3.00
N ARG A 425 -8.15 14.41 -4.22
CA ARG A 425 -7.72 15.35 -5.26
C ARG A 425 -8.22 16.77 -4.98
N PRO A 426 -7.43 17.81 -5.30
CA PRO A 426 -7.81 19.21 -5.12
C PRO A 426 -9.15 19.60 -5.78
N LYS A 427 -9.53 18.94 -6.89
CA LYS A 427 -10.78 19.25 -7.62
C LYS A 427 -12.04 19.08 -6.76
N LEU A 428 -12.04 18.14 -5.83
CA LEU A 428 -13.16 17.94 -4.91
C LEU A 428 -13.06 18.83 -3.69
N SER A 429 -11.85 19.20 -3.30
CA SER A 429 -11.57 19.91 -2.06
C SER A 429 -11.45 21.43 -2.19
N GLY A 430 -11.45 21.98 -3.42
CA GLY A 430 -11.29 23.41 -3.68
C GLY A 430 -9.83 23.87 -3.65
N ASN A 431 -9.59 25.18 -3.58
CA ASN A 431 -8.22 25.70 -3.42
C ASN A 431 -7.78 25.51 -1.95
N LEU A 432 -7.00 24.46 -1.72
CA LEU A 432 -6.67 23.95 -0.40
C LEU A 432 -5.67 24.80 0.39
N GLY A 433 -4.89 25.65 -0.28
CA GLY A 433 -3.77 26.34 0.39
C GLY A 433 -2.63 25.42 0.83
N PHE A 434 -2.66 24.14 0.44
CA PHE A 434 -1.61 23.13 0.57
C PHE A 434 -1.68 22.13 -0.61
N ASP A 435 -0.57 21.47 -0.90
CA ASP A 435 -0.42 20.40 -1.89
C ASP A 435 -0.06 19.09 -1.18
N MET A 436 -0.50 17.96 -1.72
CA MET A 436 -0.08 16.63 -1.28
C MET A 436 0.53 15.87 -2.46
N VAL A 437 1.65 15.21 -2.24
CA VAL A 437 2.36 14.43 -3.26
C VAL A 437 2.85 13.11 -2.68
N PHE A 438 2.96 12.09 -3.53
CA PHE A 438 3.73 10.89 -3.22
C PHE A 438 5.22 11.18 -3.33
N LEU A 439 5.97 10.81 -2.30
CA LEU A 439 7.42 10.70 -2.33
C LEU A 439 7.83 9.35 -2.92
N ASP A 440 7.18 8.28 -2.44
CA ASP A 440 7.37 6.90 -2.86
C ASP A 440 6.10 6.09 -2.57
N PHE A 441 5.99 4.94 -3.25
CA PHE A 441 4.96 3.92 -3.04
C PHE A 441 5.58 2.57 -3.41
N GLU A 442 5.30 1.55 -2.62
CA GLU A 442 5.87 0.21 -2.76
C GLU A 442 4.84 -0.88 -2.43
N THR A 443 4.85 -1.96 -3.21
CA THR A 443 4.19 -3.23 -2.87
C THR A 443 5.26 -4.16 -2.29
N ASP A 444 5.25 -4.33 -0.96
CA ASP A 444 6.29 -5.03 -0.21
C ASP A 444 5.91 -6.50 0.04
N PHE A 445 6.83 -7.40 -0.32
CA PHE A 445 6.73 -8.87 -0.16
C PHE A 445 7.56 -9.43 1.00
N GLY A 446 8.18 -8.55 1.79
CA GLY A 446 8.96 -8.88 2.99
C GLY A 446 8.11 -9.39 4.15
N VAL A 447 6.79 -9.23 4.07
CA VAL A 447 5.82 -10.00 4.86
C VAL A 447 4.90 -10.80 3.95
N ARG A 448 4.51 -11.98 4.43
CA ARG A 448 3.70 -12.97 3.74
C ARG A 448 2.54 -13.35 4.63
N GLY A 449 1.35 -13.42 4.07
CA GLY A 449 0.14 -13.80 4.79
C GLY A 449 -0.81 -14.52 3.85
N GLY A 450 -2.00 -13.94 3.67
CA GLY A 450 -2.98 -14.41 2.71
C GLY A 450 -2.58 -14.12 1.26
N ASP A 451 -3.59 -13.88 0.43
CA ASP A 451 -3.43 -13.56 -1.00
C ASP A 451 -3.13 -12.07 -1.26
N HIS A 452 -2.97 -11.25 -0.22
CA HIS A 452 -2.65 -9.83 -0.24
C HIS A 452 -1.18 -9.55 0.11
N ALA A 453 -0.54 -8.64 -0.63
CA ALA A 453 0.76 -8.07 -0.31
C ALA A 453 0.64 -6.84 0.62
N PHE A 454 1.67 -6.55 1.41
CA PHE A 454 1.71 -5.33 2.20
C PHE A 454 1.99 -4.14 1.27
N THR A 455 1.15 -3.12 1.32
CA THR A 455 1.31 -1.93 0.50
C THR A 455 1.63 -0.73 1.40
N HIS A 456 2.65 0.06 1.04
CA HIS A 456 2.93 1.30 1.75
C HIS A 456 3.39 2.43 0.83
N ALA A 457 3.29 3.65 1.33
CA ALA A 457 3.69 4.84 0.62
C ALA A 457 4.11 5.94 1.58
N ARG A 458 4.93 6.86 1.08
CA ARG A 458 5.26 8.10 1.78
C ARG A 458 4.65 9.28 1.04
N LEU A 459 3.94 10.10 1.80
CA LEU A 459 3.29 11.31 1.32
C LEU A 459 3.99 12.53 1.92
N TYR A 460 3.93 13.64 1.20
CA TYR A 460 4.36 14.94 1.71
C TYR A 460 3.23 15.95 1.59
N LEU A 461 2.79 16.46 2.74
CA LEU A 461 1.80 17.53 2.88
C LEU A 461 2.54 18.86 2.98
N MET A 462 2.42 19.75 2.00
CA MET A 462 3.17 21.00 1.97
C MET A 462 2.29 22.22 1.74
N PRO A 463 2.67 23.41 2.22
CA PRO A 463 1.94 24.65 1.94
C PRO A 463 1.83 24.94 0.43
N ALA A 464 0.71 25.52 -0.02
CA ALA A 464 0.47 25.77 -1.44
C ALA A 464 1.54 26.71 -2.01
N GLY A 465 1.98 26.41 -3.23
CA GLY A 465 2.95 27.23 -3.95
C GLY A 465 4.42 26.89 -3.65
N ALA A 466 4.71 25.98 -2.72
CA ALA A 466 6.07 25.48 -2.49
C ALA A 466 6.60 24.63 -3.68
N VAL A 467 5.71 23.92 -4.38
CA VAL A 467 6.07 23.00 -5.49
C VAL A 467 6.53 23.73 -6.75
N ARG A 468 5.92 24.88 -7.11
CA ARG A 468 6.17 25.50 -8.43
C ARG A 468 7.59 26.01 -8.64
N LYS A 469 8.39 26.20 -7.59
CA LYS A 469 9.79 26.64 -7.72
C LYS A 469 10.83 25.56 -7.39
N ASN A 470 10.53 24.61 -6.51
CA ASN A 470 11.55 23.70 -5.99
C ASN A 470 11.47 22.26 -6.51
N PHE A 471 10.32 21.77 -6.98
CA PHE A 471 10.19 20.37 -7.38
C PHE A 471 10.80 20.09 -8.76
N LEU A 472 10.69 21.04 -9.70
CA LEU A 472 11.43 21.02 -10.98
C LEU A 472 12.93 21.28 -10.77
N GLY A 473 13.31 22.09 -9.77
CA GLY A 473 14.71 22.35 -9.44
C GLY A 473 15.41 21.15 -8.82
N GLN A 474 14.84 20.53 -7.79
CA GLN A 474 15.52 19.46 -7.04
C GLN A 474 15.68 18.16 -7.83
N TRP A 475 14.78 17.81 -8.75
CA TRP A 475 14.98 16.66 -9.64
C TRP A 475 16.01 16.95 -10.74
N VAL A 476 16.06 18.18 -11.28
CA VAL A 476 17.11 18.59 -12.21
C VAL A 476 18.49 18.61 -11.52
N TRP A 477 18.56 18.96 -10.24
CA TRP A 477 19.80 18.89 -9.45
C TRP A 477 20.15 17.47 -8.97
N ALA A 478 19.19 16.60 -8.68
CA ALA A 478 19.45 15.22 -8.28
C ALA A 478 19.88 14.33 -9.47
N ILE A 479 19.36 14.59 -10.67
CA ILE A 479 19.76 13.87 -11.91
C ILE A 479 20.97 14.55 -12.57
N GLY A 480 21.08 15.88 -12.55
CA GLY A 480 22.19 16.63 -13.15
C GLY A 480 23.42 16.79 -12.25
N GLY A 481 23.26 16.76 -10.93
CA GLY A 481 24.35 16.94 -9.96
C GLY A 481 25.31 15.75 -9.88
N GLY A 482 24.86 14.55 -10.24
CA GLY A 482 25.73 13.37 -10.35
C GLY A 482 26.70 13.43 -11.53
N ALA A 483 26.32 14.09 -12.63
CA ALA A 483 27.18 14.25 -13.80
C ALA A 483 28.22 15.38 -13.65
N ALA A 484 27.87 16.47 -12.95
CA ALA A 484 28.76 17.60 -12.77
C ALA A 484 29.90 17.32 -11.77
N VAL A 485 29.67 16.50 -10.74
CA VAL A 485 30.71 16.16 -9.75
C VAL A 485 31.70 15.12 -10.28
N LEU A 486 31.27 14.22 -11.18
CA LEU A 486 32.18 13.29 -11.88
C LEU A 486 32.96 13.97 -13.02
N GLY A 487 32.42 15.00 -13.67
CA GLY A 487 33.14 15.78 -14.68
C GLY A 487 34.26 16.68 -14.12
N LEU A 488 34.13 17.14 -12.87
CA LEU A 488 35.13 17.99 -12.21
C LEU A 488 36.22 17.21 -11.47
N LEU A 489 35.99 15.93 -11.12
CA LEU A 489 37.02 15.07 -10.53
C LEU A 489 37.91 14.37 -11.57
N VAL A 490 37.49 14.30 -12.85
CA VAL A 490 38.30 13.69 -13.93
C VAL A 490 39.15 14.72 -14.69
N CYS A 491 38.90 16.04 -14.55
CA CYS A 491 39.71 17.09 -15.19
C CYS A 491 40.90 17.61 -14.34
N GLY A 492 41.11 17.07 -13.13
CA GLY A 492 42.20 17.50 -12.23
C GLY A 492 43.50 16.70 -12.31
N MET A 493 43.51 15.53 -12.96
CA MET A 493 44.69 14.64 -13.00
C MET A 493 45.01 14.17 -14.43
N CYS A 494 45.37 15.10 -15.31
CA CYS A 494 46.09 14.79 -16.55
C CYS A 494 46.93 15.98 -17.02
N LYS A 495 47.87 16.40 -16.19
CA LYS A 495 49.05 17.16 -16.62
C LYS A 495 50.28 16.30 -16.43
N HIS A 496 50.49 15.30 -17.30
CA HIS A 496 51.80 14.79 -17.75
C HIS A 496 51.63 13.48 -18.53
N SER A 497 51.44 13.57 -19.84
CA SER A 497 52.06 12.64 -20.81
C SER A 497 51.77 13.13 -22.23
N ARG A 498 52.77 13.77 -22.85
CA ARG A 498 52.82 13.95 -24.30
C ARG A 498 53.38 12.66 -24.92
N ARG A 499 52.88 12.35 -26.14
CA ARG A 499 53.40 11.43 -27.18
C ARG A 499 53.02 9.94 -27.07
N CYS A 500 52.11 9.48 -27.93
CA CYS A 500 52.40 8.84 -29.23
C CYS A 500 51.11 8.20 -29.81
N TRP A 501 50.68 8.64 -30.99
CA TRP A 501 50.49 7.84 -32.23
C TRP A 501 49.27 6.88 -32.23
N ARG A 502 48.17 7.17 -32.95
CA ARG A 502 47.86 6.99 -34.40
C ARG A 502 47.14 5.66 -34.73
N ARG A 503 45.91 5.79 -35.26
CA ARG A 503 45.15 4.89 -36.17
C ARG A 503 44.80 3.45 -35.74
N SER A 504 43.52 3.11 -35.71
CA SER A 504 42.71 2.44 -36.78
C SER A 504 41.52 1.68 -36.16
N ASN A 505 40.29 2.00 -36.56
CA ASN A 505 39.36 1.17 -37.36
C ASN A 505 38.40 0.27 -36.57
N THR A 506 37.10 0.52 -36.82
CA THR A 506 35.99 -0.43 -37.04
C THR A 506 36.15 -1.86 -36.54
N ASP A 507 35.33 -2.24 -35.56
CA ASP A 507 34.12 -3.05 -35.76
C ASP A 507 33.07 -2.72 -34.68
#